data_AF-A0A9X0D5Z5-F1
#
_entry.id   AF-A0A9X0D5Z5-F1
#
_cell.length_a   1.000
_cell.length_b   1.000
_cell.length_c   1.000
_cell.angle_alpha   90.00
_cell.angle_beta   90.00
_cell.angle_gamma   90.00
#
_symmetry.space_group_name_H-M   'P 1'
#
loop_
_entity.id
_entity.type
_entity.pdbx_description
1 polymer ?
#
loop_
_entity_poly.entity_id
_entity_poly.type
_entity_poly.pdbx_seq_one_letter_code
_entity_poly.pdbx_strand_id
1 'polypeptide(L)'
;MYECVYHTNWSQYRPGAGKFFPENIDPHLCTHLMYSFAKINRKTNTLAMYEWNDDKLYPRFNALKQQNPDLRTLLAVGGWNHENANSPFSKMVKTAASRK
;
A
#
# COMPACT_ATOMS: atom_id res chain seq x y z
N MET A 1 -22.09 3.03 -3.94
CA MET A 1 -21.02 2.05 -3.71
C MET A 1 -19.72 2.77 -4.00
N TYR A 2 -18.82 2.93 -3.01
CA TYR A 2 -17.53 3.57 -3.26
C TYR A 2 -16.61 2.53 -3.91
N GLU A 3 -16.13 2.82 -5.11
CA GLU A 3 -15.42 1.81 -5.90
C GLU A 3 -14.00 1.50 -5.38
N CYS A 4 -13.34 2.45 -4.70
CA CYS A 4 -11.98 2.29 -4.17
C CYS A 4 -11.74 3.09 -2.88
N VAL A 5 -11.19 2.45 -1.85
CA VAL A 5 -10.71 3.14 -0.63
C VAL A 5 -9.23 2.85 -0.37
N TYR A 6 -8.51 3.91 -0.01
CA TYR A 6 -7.09 3.86 0.33
C TYR A 6 -6.92 3.63 1.83
N HIS A 7 -6.24 2.55 2.19
CA HIS A 7 -5.71 2.35 3.54
C HIS A 7 -4.28 2.85 3.59
N THR A 8 -4.01 3.80 4.47
CA THR A 8 -2.70 4.45 4.59
C THR A 8 -1.92 3.85 5.75
N ASN A 9 -0.78 3.23 5.46
CA ASN A 9 0.02 2.50 6.46
C ASN A 9 0.61 3.40 7.56
N TRP A 10 0.70 4.71 7.34
CA TRP A 10 1.10 5.68 8.38
C TRP A 10 -0.03 6.04 9.36
N SER A 11 -1.28 5.65 9.12
CA SER A 11 -2.38 5.89 10.08
C SER A 11 -2.23 5.10 11.37
N GLN A 12 -1.36 4.09 11.40
CA GLN A 12 -0.99 3.36 12.63
C GLN A 12 -0.33 4.27 13.69
N TYR A 13 0.23 5.41 13.28
CA TYR A 13 0.94 6.35 14.15
C TYR A 13 0.05 7.47 14.71
N ARG A 14 -1.20 7.59 14.24
CA ARG A 14 -2.11 8.61 14.76
C ARG A 14 -2.41 8.35 16.25
N PRO A 15 -2.59 9.41 17.06
CA PRO A 15 -2.90 9.25 18.49
C PRO A 15 -4.38 8.91 18.74
N GLY A 16 -4.65 8.29 19.89
CA GLY A 16 -6.00 8.04 20.40
C GLY A 16 -6.90 7.30 19.41
N ALA A 17 -8.15 7.76 19.29
CA ALA A 17 -9.15 7.21 18.36
C ALA A 17 -8.79 7.39 16.87
N GLY A 18 -7.78 8.22 16.55
CA GLY A 18 -7.30 8.38 15.19
C GLY A 18 -6.39 7.23 14.73
N LYS A 19 -5.88 6.41 15.65
CA LYS A 19 -5.03 5.26 15.33
C LYS A 19 -5.83 4.24 14.53
N PHE A 20 -5.30 3.84 13.37
CA PHE A 20 -6.05 3.01 12.43
C PHE A 20 -5.21 1.87 11.88
N PHE A 21 -5.74 0.65 11.98
CA PHE A 21 -5.19 -0.60 11.51
C PHE A 21 -6.14 -1.29 10.52
N PRO A 22 -5.70 -2.34 9.80
CA PRO A 22 -6.57 -3.07 8.89
C PRO A 22 -7.90 -3.55 9.51
N GLU A 23 -7.90 -3.96 10.77
CA GLU A 23 -9.09 -4.46 11.48
C GLU A 23 -10.14 -3.38 11.74
N ASN A 24 -9.80 -2.10 11.56
CA ASN A 24 -10.76 -1.01 11.66
C ASN A 24 -11.53 -0.76 10.36
N ILE A 25 -11.17 -1.46 9.27
CA ILE A 25 -11.88 -1.36 8.00
C ILE A 25 -13.07 -2.31 8.01
N ASP A 26 -14.26 -1.78 7.73
CA ASP A 26 -15.41 -2.63 7.39
C ASP A 26 -15.25 -3.12 5.94
N PRO A 27 -15.08 -4.44 5.73
CA PRO A 27 -14.78 -5.03 4.43
C PRO A 27 -15.98 -5.02 3.46
N HIS A 28 -17.18 -4.63 3.91
CA HIS A 28 -18.38 -4.55 3.06
C HIS A 28 -18.66 -3.13 2.52
N LEU A 29 -17.92 -2.12 3.00
CA LEU A 29 -18.11 -0.73 2.52
C LEU A 29 -17.62 -0.52 1.08
N CYS A 30 -16.65 -1.31 0.63
CA CYS A 30 -15.95 -1.15 -0.65
C CYS A 30 -15.74 -2.49 -1.34
N THR A 31 -15.63 -2.47 -2.67
CA THR A 31 -15.25 -3.66 -3.46
C THR A 31 -13.74 -3.81 -3.62
N HIS A 32 -13.01 -2.68 -3.61
CA HIS A 32 -11.56 -2.65 -3.72
C HIS A 32 -10.92 -1.83 -2.59
N LEU A 33 -9.92 -2.41 -1.94
CA LEU A 33 -9.08 -1.74 -0.96
C LEU A 33 -7.64 -1.65 -1.46
N MET A 34 -7.07 -0.44 -1.40
CA MET A 34 -5.70 -0.17 -1.82
C MET A 34 -4.80 0.07 -0.59
N TYR A 35 -3.86 -0.83 -0.34
CA TYR A 35 -2.84 -0.65 0.68
C TYR A 35 -1.81 0.37 0.19
N SER A 36 -1.65 1.46 0.93
CA SER A 36 -0.87 2.63 0.51
C SER A 36 0.20 2.95 1.56
N PHE A 37 1.49 2.84 1.27
CA PHE A 37 2.10 2.48 -0.03
C PHE A 37 3.23 1.46 0.17
N ALA A 38 3.58 0.74 -0.89
CA ALA A 38 4.93 0.20 -1.08
C ALA A 38 5.81 1.21 -1.83
N LYS A 39 7.12 0.93 -1.92
CA LYS A 39 8.10 1.82 -2.58
C LYS A 39 8.96 1.08 -3.58
N ILE A 40 9.53 1.80 -4.55
CA ILE A 40 10.63 1.30 -5.37
C ILE A 40 11.95 1.50 -4.62
N ASN A 41 12.72 0.43 -4.48
CA ASN A 41 14.08 0.52 -3.97
C ASN A 41 14.97 1.24 -5.00
N ARG A 42 15.50 2.40 -4.59
CA ARG A 42 16.30 3.30 -5.45
C ARG A 42 17.61 2.70 -5.96
N LYS A 43 18.08 1.59 -5.38
CA LYS A 43 19.32 0.91 -5.77
C LYS A 43 19.04 -0.28 -6.70
N THR A 44 18.00 -1.06 -6.39
CA THR A 44 17.72 -2.32 -7.08
C THR A 44 16.61 -2.21 -8.12
N ASN A 45 15.85 -1.11 -8.15
CA ASN A 45 14.64 -0.93 -8.97
C ASN A 45 13.52 -1.94 -8.68
N THR A 46 13.57 -2.62 -7.54
CA THR A 46 12.55 -3.61 -7.13
C THR A 46 11.57 -3.03 -6.13
N LEU A 47 10.43 -3.69 -5.94
CA LEU A 47 9.49 -3.37 -4.87
C LEU A 47 10.12 -3.58 -3.49
N ALA A 48 9.75 -2.73 -2.53
CA ALA A 48 10.13 -2.80 -1.13
C ALA A 48 8.99 -2.27 -0.24
N MET A 49 8.98 -2.72 1.01
CA MET A 49 8.10 -2.18 2.05
C MET A 49 8.40 -0.71 2.32
N TYR A 50 7.36 0.08 2.60
CA TYR A 50 7.55 1.48 2.96
C TYR A 50 7.84 1.59 4.45
N GLU A 51 6.97 1.02 5.28
CA GLU A 51 7.11 0.94 6.73
C GLU A 51 7.81 -0.35 7.17
N TRP A 52 8.46 -0.28 8.33
CA TRP A 52 9.25 -1.38 8.89
C TRP A 52 8.43 -2.62 9.26
N ASN A 53 7.11 -2.49 9.38
CA ASN A 53 6.18 -3.56 9.79
C ASN A 53 5.12 -3.89 8.73
N ASP A 54 5.27 -3.40 7.50
CA ASP A 54 4.32 -3.73 6.42
C ASP A 54 4.21 -5.26 6.20
N ASP A 55 5.28 -6.03 6.44
CA ASP A 55 5.30 -7.50 6.39
C ASP A 55 4.27 -8.14 7.34
N LYS A 56 3.99 -7.47 8.46
CA LYS A 56 2.97 -7.87 9.43
C LYS A 56 1.59 -7.30 9.10
N LEU A 57 1.53 -6.14 8.43
CA LEU A 57 0.27 -5.48 8.08
C LEU A 57 -0.35 -6.00 6.78
N TYR A 58 0.43 -6.43 5.79
CA TYR A 58 -0.10 -6.99 4.54
C TYR A 58 -0.96 -8.23 4.76
N PRO A 59 -0.56 -9.24 5.58
CA PRO A 59 -1.40 -10.40 5.84
C PRO A 59 -2.70 -10.01 6.53
N ARG A 60 -2.65 -9.09 7.51
CA ARG A 60 -3.82 -8.57 8.23
C ARG A 60 -4.79 -7.86 7.29
N PHE A 61 -4.27 -7.03 6.38
CA PHE A 61 -5.06 -6.37 5.34
C PHE A 61 -5.69 -7.36 4.37
N ASN A 62 -4.95 -8.37 3.92
CA ASN A 62 -5.46 -9.42 3.04
C ASN A 62 -6.48 -10.34 3.74
N ALA A 63 -6.42 -10.47 5.07
CA ALA A 63 -7.36 -11.27 5.84
C ALA A 63 -8.78 -10.68 5.86
N LEU A 64 -8.97 -9.40 5.50
CA LEU A 64 -10.30 -8.80 5.31
C LEU A 64 -11.14 -9.56 4.27
N LYS A 65 -10.49 -10.22 3.30
CA LYS A 65 -11.17 -11.09 2.31
C LYS A 65 -11.82 -12.33 2.91
N GLN A 66 -11.44 -12.71 4.14
CA GLN A 66 -12.10 -13.81 4.85
C GLN A 66 -13.48 -13.39 5.36
N GLN A 67 -13.70 -12.09 5.60
CA GLN A 67 -14.98 -11.54 6.02
C GLN A 67 -15.86 -11.16 4.82
N ASN A 68 -15.24 -10.71 3.73
CA ASN A 68 -15.91 -10.46 2.45
C ASN A 68 -15.13 -11.12 1.30
N PRO A 69 -15.54 -12.31 0.82
CA PRO A 69 -14.87 -13.02 -0.27
C PRO A 69 -14.82 -12.28 -1.61
N ASP A 70 -15.74 -11.35 -1.86
CA ASP A 70 -15.78 -10.53 -3.09
C ASP A 70 -14.79 -9.36 -3.05
N LEU A 71 -14.24 -9.06 -1.87
CA LEU A 71 -13.30 -7.97 -1.68
C LEU A 71 -11.98 -8.22 -2.44
N ARG A 72 -11.52 -7.20 -3.15
CA ARG A 72 -10.22 -7.19 -3.82
C ARG A 72 -9.26 -6.30 -3.05
N THR A 73 -8.08 -6.84 -2.75
CA THR A 73 -6.98 -6.09 -2.12
C THR A 73 -5.88 -5.82 -3.15
N LEU A 74 -5.43 -4.58 -3.22
CA LEU A 74 -4.41 -4.08 -4.14
C LEU A 74 -3.29 -3.40 -3.35
N LEU A 75 -2.08 -3.39 -3.90
CA LEU A 75 -0.94 -2.67 -3.33
C LEU A 75 -0.66 -1.45 -4.21
N ALA A 76 -0.79 -0.25 -3.65
CA ALA A 76 -0.37 0.98 -4.29
C ALA A 76 1.14 1.18 -4.07
N VAL A 77 1.87 1.53 -5.11
CA VAL A 77 3.32 1.78 -5.05
C VAL A 77 3.58 3.25 -5.35
N GLY A 78 4.33 3.94 -4.48
CA GLY A 78 4.69 5.35 -4.67
C GLY A 78 4.04 6.28 -3.66
N GLY A 79 3.19 7.20 -4.15
CA GLY A 79 2.64 8.31 -3.37
C GLY A 79 3.52 9.56 -3.43
N TRP A 80 2.94 10.71 -3.05
CA TRP A 80 3.59 12.03 -3.19
C TRP A 80 5.00 12.09 -2.60
N ASN A 81 5.16 11.57 -1.38
CA ASN A 81 6.43 11.61 -0.65
C ASN A 81 7.50 10.63 -1.18
N HIS A 82 7.12 9.70 -2.06
CA HIS A 82 8.09 8.76 -2.65
C HIS A 82 8.97 9.43 -3.71
N GLU A 83 8.44 10.47 -4.35
CA GLU A 83 9.06 11.18 -5.46
C GLU A 83 9.96 12.33 -5.00
N ASN A 84 10.97 12.62 -5.81
CA ASN A 84 11.81 13.81 -5.71
C ASN A 84 12.52 14.08 -7.05
N ALA A 85 13.40 15.09 -7.10
CA ALA A 85 14.18 15.42 -8.30
C ALA A 85 14.95 14.22 -8.91
N ASN A 86 15.23 13.19 -8.10
CA ASN A 86 15.89 11.96 -8.51
C ASN A 86 14.89 10.78 -8.53
N SER A 87 13.90 10.86 -9.43
CA SER A 87 12.73 9.96 -9.44
C SER A 87 13.10 8.47 -9.52
N PRO A 88 12.66 7.64 -8.55
CA PRO A 88 12.84 6.19 -8.60
C PRO A 88 12.05 5.55 -9.75
N PHE A 89 10.84 6.02 -10.04
CA PHE A 89 10.04 5.50 -11.14
C PHE A 89 10.71 5.79 -12.49
N SER A 90 11.15 7.03 -12.74
CA SER A 90 11.85 7.38 -13.99
C SER A 90 13.11 6.55 -14.21
N LYS A 91 13.85 6.21 -13.15
CA LYS A 91 15.00 5.30 -13.23
C LYS A 91 14.61 3.87 -13.57
N MET A 92 13.61 3.33 -12.86
CA MET A 92 13.12 1.97 -13.06
C MET A 92 12.59 1.79 -14.48
N VAL A 93 11.83 2.75 -15.02
CA VAL A 93 11.26 2.63 -16.37
C VAL A 93 12.24 2.91 -17.51
N LYS A 94 13.43 3.45 -17.24
CA LYS A 94 14.38 3.93 -18.27
C LYS A 94 14.82 2.86 -19.26
N THR A 95 15.01 1.62 -18.83
CA THR A 95 15.51 0.53 -19.68
C THR A 95 14.66 -0.73 -19.51
N ALA A 96 14.68 -1.63 -20.49
CA ALA A 96 14.00 -2.92 -20.35
C ALA A 96 14.59 -3.74 -19.19
N ALA A 97 15.90 -3.67 -18.96
CA ALA A 97 16.57 -4.37 -17.87
C ALA A 97 16.17 -3.83 -16.49
N SER A 98 15.99 -2.51 -16.35
CA SER A 98 15.58 -1.91 -15.08
C SER A 98 14.10 -2.10 -14.74
N ARG A 99 13.28 -2.53 -15.72
CA ARG A 99 11.85 -2.87 -15.53
C ARG A 99 11.59 -4.35 -15.24
N LYS A 100 12.58 -5.21 -15.48
CA LYS A 100 12.49 -6.66 -15.21
C LYS A 100 12.81 -6.94 -13.75
#